data_AF-A0A963HXF4-F1
#
_entry.id   AF-A0A963HXF4-F1
#
_cell.length_a   1.000
_cell.length_b   1.000
_cell.length_c   1.000
_cell.angle_alpha   90.00
_cell.angle_beta   90.00
_cell.angle_gamma   90.00
#
_symmetry.space_group_name_H-M   'P 1'
#
loop_
_entity.id
_entity.type
_entity.pdbx_description
1 polymer ?
#
loop_
_entity_poly.entity_id
_entity_poly.type
_entity_poly.pdbx_seq_one_letter_code
_entity_poly.pdbx_strand_id
1 'polypeptide(L)'
;RVPTPNVSAVDFVFEAARDTSVEEINTVIRSAAKGPMKGILGVTDHANVSADFNHDPHSSVVHMDQTRVLEGRMCRILSWYDNEWGFSNRMADVAVAMGRLL
;
A
#
# COMPACT_ATOMS: atom_id res chain seq x y z
N ARG A 1 4.50 11.60 -14.40
CA ARG A 1 5.88 11.20 -14.05
C ARG A 1 6.56 12.40 -13.42
N VAL A 2 7.37 12.17 -12.39
CA VAL A 2 8.17 13.20 -11.69
C VAL A 2 9.65 12.80 -11.79
N PRO A 3 10.63 13.72 -11.62
CA PRO A 3 12.05 13.41 -11.79
C PRO A 3 12.62 12.65 -10.57
N THR A 4 12.09 11.45 -10.31
CA THR A 4 12.55 10.50 -9.29
C THR A 4 12.85 9.17 -9.97
N PRO A 5 14.03 8.56 -9.75
CA PRO A 5 14.45 7.36 -10.49
C PRO A 5 13.69 6.10 -10.07
N ASN A 6 13.34 5.99 -8.79
CA ASN A 6 12.68 4.83 -8.21
C ASN A 6 11.70 5.27 -7.12
N VAL A 7 10.85 4.32 -6.71
CA VAL A 7 9.72 4.47 -5.80
C VAL A 7 8.63 5.36 -6.40
N SER A 8 7.42 4.84 -6.35
CA SER A 8 6.21 5.48 -6.84
C SER A 8 5.16 5.55 -5.73
N ALA A 9 4.21 6.47 -5.89
CA ALA A 9 3.06 6.59 -5.01
C ALA A 9 1.77 6.40 -5.79
N VAL A 10 0.81 5.70 -5.18
CA VAL A 10 -0.59 5.68 -5.59
C VAL A 10 -1.34 6.65 -4.68
N ASP A 11 -2.03 7.59 -5.30
CA ASP A 11 -3.03 8.44 -4.66
C ASP A 11 -4.42 7.93 -5.06
N PHE A 12 -5.07 7.19 -4.17
CA PHE A 12 -6.34 6.52 -4.46
C PHE A 12 -7.50 7.27 -3.80
N VAL A 13 -8.35 7.86 -4.65
CA VAL A 13 -9.58 8.55 -4.25
C VAL A 13 -10.78 7.68 -4.61
N PHE A 14 -11.70 7.49 -3.67
CA PHE A 14 -12.90 6.68 -3.87
C PHE A 14 -14.09 7.21 -3.06
N GLU A 15 -15.30 6.87 -3.48
CA GLU A 15 -16.52 7.13 -2.73
C GLU A 15 -16.95 5.87 -1.99
N ALA A 16 -17.05 5.93 -0.66
CA ALA A 16 -17.50 4.84 0.16
C ALA A 16 -19.02 4.66 0.04
N ALA A 17 -19.48 3.41 -0.10
CA ALA A 17 -20.90 3.08 -0.23
C ALA A 17 -21.73 3.40 1.03
N ARG A 18 -21.05 3.61 2.16
CA ARG A 18 -21.63 4.00 3.45
C ARG A 18 -20.71 4.99 4.14
N ASP A 19 -21.25 5.68 5.13
CA ASP A 19 -20.47 6.57 5.97
C ASP A 19 -19.32 5.80 6.65
N THR A 20 -18.15 6.43 6.67
CA THR A 20 -16.92 5.89 7.24
C THR A 20 -16.07 6.99 7.87
N SER A 21 -14.94 6.61 8.47
CA SER A 21 -14.01 7.51 9.16
C SER A 21 -12.55 7.15 8.83
N VAL A 22 -11.64 8.08 9.10
CA VAL A 22 -10.19 7.86 8.94
C VAL A 22 -9.75 6.69 9.82
N GLU A 23 -10.26 6.61 11.04
CA GLU A 23 -9.98 5.57 12.02
C GLU A 23 -10.43 4.20 11.53
N GLU A 24 -11.63 4.11 10.93
CA GLU A 24 -12.15 2.87 10.38
C GLU A 24 -11.28 2.36 9.22
N ILE A 25 -10.99 3.23 8.24
CA ILE A 25 -10.14 2.88 7.08
C ILE A 25 -8.77 2.41 7.54
N ASN A 26 -8.11 3.19 8.41
CA ASN A 26 -6.78 2.85 8.92
C ASN A 26 -6.80 1.53 9.71
N THR A 27 -7.85 1.27 10.48
CA THR A 27 -7.99 0.02 11.23
C THR A 27 -8.12 -1.20 10.31
N VAL A 28 -8.93 -1.10 9.25
CA VAL A 28 -9.10 -2.17 8.27
C VAL A 28 -7.78 -2.45 7.55
N ILE A 29 -7.07 -1.41 7.10
CA ILE A 29 -5.79 -1.54 6.41
C ILE A 29 -4.74 -2.19 7.31
N ARG A 30 -4.61 -1.75 8.57
CA ARG A 30 -3.69 -2.37 9.55
C ARG A 30 -4.02 -3.83 9.81
N SER A 31 -5.30 -4.16 9.89
CA SER A 31 -5.75 -5.54 10.13
C SER A 31 -5.40 -6.44 8.94
N ALA A 32 -5.61 -5.95 7.71
CA ALA A 32 -5.22 -6.66 6.49
C ALA A 32 -3.70 -6.88 6.42
N ALA A 33 -2.91 -5.83 6.70
CA ALA A 33 -1.44 -5.87 6.71
C ALA A 33 -0.88 -6.86 7.75
N LYS A 34 -1.52 -6.99 8.91
CA LYS A 34 -1.11 -7.96 9.95
C LYS A 34 -1.63 -9.37 9.70
N GLY A 35 -2.67 -9.52 8.89
CA GLY A 35 -3.37 -10.79 8.64
C GLY A 35 -3.13 -11.32 7.22
N PRO A 36 -4.20 -11.39 6.39
CA PRO A 36 -4.14 -12.09 5.11
C PRO A 36 -3.17 -11.49 4.10
N MET A 37 -2.80 -10.21 4.24
CA MET A 37 -1.90 -9.50 3.32
C MET A 37 -0.49 -9.33 3.91
N LYS A 38 -0.14 -10.06 4.98
CA LYS A 38 1.17 -9.96 5.61
C LYS A 38 2.30 -10.25 4.62
N GLY A 39 3.27 -9.34 4.55
CA GLY A 39 4.41 -9.40 3.62
C GLY A 39 4.10 -8.88 2.20
N ILE A 40 2.84 -8.55 1.91
CA ILE A 40 2.41 -7.93 0.65
C ILE A 40 1.99 -6.47 0.87
N LEU A 41 1.22 -6.23 1.93
CA LEU A 41 0.75 -4.91 2.37
C LEU A 41 1.48 -4.49 3.64
N GLY A 42 2.21 -3.39 3.57
CA GLY A 42 2.81 -2.68 4.70
C GLY A 42 2.01 -1.45 5.10
N VAL A 43 2.33 -0.91 6.27
CA VAL A 43 1.80 0.37 6.76
C VAL A 43 2.93 1.15 7.41
N THR A 44 2.90 2.48 7.34
CA THR A 44 3.82 3.34 8.07
C THR A 44 3.10 4.48 8.77
N ASP A 45 3.60 4.81 9.96
CA ASP A 45 3.21 5.96 10.79
C ASP A 45 4.33 7.00 10.86
N HIS A 46 5.47 6.73 10.22
CA HIS A 46 6.62 7.63 10.25
C HIS A 46 6.46 8.68 9.14
N ALA A 47 7.08 9.85 9.36
CA ALA A 47 7.15 10.92 8.35
C ALA A 47 8.17 10.55 7.26
N ASN A 48 7.85 9.52 6.47
CA ASN A 48 8.73 9.00 5.44
C ASN A 48 8.71 9.84 4.16
N VAL A 49 9.78 9.72 3.39
CA VAL A 49 9.88 10.21 2.02
C VAL A 49 10.05 9.03 1.05
N SER A 50 9.93 9.27 -0.26
CA SER A 50 9.99 8.20 -1.26
C SER A 50 11.23 7.31 -1.14
N ALA A 51 12.41 7.90 -0.88
CA ALA A 51 13.66 7.17 -0.80
C ALA A 51 13.72 6.15 0.36
N ASP A 52 12.90 6.31 1.40
CA ASP A 52 12.83 5.39 2.53
C ASP A 52 12.25 4.02 2.14
N PHE A 53 11.53 3.95 1.02
CA PHE A 53 10.92 2.71 0.52
C PHE A 53 11.76 2.03 -0.57
N ASN A 54 12.96 2.54 -0.88
CA ASN A 54 13.87 1.84 -1.78
C ASN A 54 14.20 0.45 -1.22
N HIS A 55 14.14 -0.58 -2.07
CA HIS A 55 14.33 -1.98 -1.68
C HIS A 55 13.30 -2.50 -0.66
N ASP A 56 12.16 -1.84 -0.49
CA ASP A 56 11.06 -2.42 0.27
C ASP A 56 10.38 -3.53 -0.56
N PRO A 57 10.27 -4.77 -0.04
CA PRO A 57 9.74 -5.90 -0.80
C PRO A 57 8.20 -5.95 -0.83
N HIS A 58 7.50 -5.08 -0.10
CA HIS A 58 6.04 -5.02 -0.13
C HIS A 58 5.55 -4.48 -1.48
N SER A 59 4.34 -4.90 -1.86
CA SER A 59 3.69 -4.39 -3.07
C SER A 59 2.99 -3.06 -2.83
N SER A 60 2.70 -2.74 -1.57
CA SER A 60 2.00 -1.52 -1.17
C SER A 60 2.36 -1.22 0.28
N VAL A 61 2.73 0.03 0.57
CA VAL A 61 2.94 0.54 1.93
C VAL A 61 2.07 1.77 2.14
N VAL A 62 0.98 1.62 2.89
CA VAL A 62 0.01 2.71 3.10
C VAL A 62 0.51 3.67 4.17
N HIS A 63 0.48 4.96 3.85
CA HIS A 63 0.89 6.03 4.77
C HIS A 63 -0.31 6.46 5.63
N MET A 64 -0.29 6.12 6.92
CA MET A 64 -1.47 6.18 7.79
C MET A 64 -1.97 7.60 8.05
N ASP A 65 -1.06 8.59 8.07
CA ASP A 65 -1.41 10.00 8.28
C ASP A 65 -1.95 10.70 7.00
N GLN A 66 -1.95 10.02 5.85
CA GLN A 66 -2.40 10.55 4.56
C GLN A 66 -3.84 10.17 4.23
N THR A 67 -4.47 9.32 5.06
CA THR A 67 -5.88 8.98 4.92
C THR A 67 -6.77 10.21 5.17
N ARG A 68 -7.69 10.48 4.26
CA ARG A 68 -8.67 11.57 4.37
C ARG A 68 -10.07 11.04 4.11
N VAL A 69 -11.04 11.56 4.85
CA VAL A 69 -12.47 11.33 4.61
C VAL A 69 -13.16 12.69 4.63
N LEU A 70 -13.79 13.04 3.52
CA LEU A 70 -14.57 14.26 3.36
C LEU A 70 -16.06 13.89 3.33
N GLU A 71 -16.86 14.61 4.13
CA GLU A 71 -18.32 14.44 4.23
C GLU A 71 -18.74 12.97 4.47
N GLY A 72 -17.91 12.21 5.19
CA GLY A 72 -18.18 10.82 5.57
C GLY A 72 -18.02 9.77 4.47
N ARG A 73 -17.91 10.15 3.18
CA ARG A 73 -17.88 9.18 2.06
C ARG A 73 -16.78 9.38 1.04
N MET A 74 -16.36 10.62 0.75
CA MET A 74 -15.27 10.82 -0.21
C MET A 74 -13.94 10.59 0.48
N CYS A 75 -13.30 9.48 0.15
CA CYS A 75 -12.11 8.98 0.82
C CYS A 75 -10.87 9.11 -0.06
N ARG A 76 -9.72 9.33 0.54
CA ARG A 76 -8.41 9.32 -0.12
C ARG A 76 -7.40 8.56 0.73
N ILE A 77 -6.63 7.67 0.12
CA ILE A 77 -5.48 7.01 0.75
C ILE A 77 -4.23 7.15 -0.14
N LEU A 78 -3.07 7.19 0.49
CA LEU A 78 -1.78 7.22 -0.20
C LEU A 78 -0.98 5.97 0.12
N SER A 79 -0.47 5.30 -0.92
CA SER A 79 0.39 4.12 -0.79
C SER A 79 1.67 4.29 -1.58
N TRP A 80 2.79 4.01 -0.94
CA TRP A 80 4.10 3.87 -1.59
C TRP A 80 4.28 2.47 -2.15
N TYR A 81 5.13 2.35 -3.16
CA TYR A 81 5.66 1.07 -3.63
C TYR A 81 6.99 1.29 -4.35
N ASP A 82 7.96 0.42 -4.10
CA ASP A 82 9.13 0.30 -4.96
C ASP A 82 8.70 -0.38 -6.26
N ASN A 83 8.70 0.37 -7.36
CA ASN A 83 8.21 -0.10 -8.65
C ASN A 83 9.15 -1.12 -9.32
N GLU A 84 10.37 -1.31 -8.82
CA GLU A 84 11.29 -2.34 -9.28
C GLU A 84 11.29 -3.53 -8.33
N TRP A 85 11.52 -3.27 -7.03
CA TRP A 85 11.80 -4.30 -6.05
C TRP A 85 10.56 -5.07 -5.61
N GLY A 86 9.48 -4.37 -5.26
CA GLY A 86 8.24 -5.00 -4.81
C GLY A 86 7.65 -5.91 -5.90
N PHE A 87 7.66 -5.45 -7.15
CA PHE A 87 7.18 -6.23 -8.29
C PHE A 87 8.07 -7.44 -8.60
N SER A 88 9.40 -7.28 -8.55
CA SER A 88 10.33 -8.38 -8.78
C SER A 88 10.15 -9.51 -7.77
N ASN A 89 9.89 -9.17 -6.50
CA ASN A 89 9.57 -10.18 -5.48
C ASN A 89 8.24 -10.89 -5.79
N ARG A 90 7.20 -10.18 -6.24
CA ARG A 90 5.92 -10.80 -6.64
C ARG A 90 6.05 -11.75 -7.83
N MET A 91 6.90 -11.41 -8.81
CA MET A 91 7.21 -12.30 -9.93
C MET A 91 7.79 -13.63 -9.43
N ALA A 92 8.73 -13.58 -8.47
CA ALA A 92 9.30 -14.78 -7.86
C ALA A 92 8.25 -15.57 -7.06
N ASP A 93 7.40 -14.89 -6.28
CA ASP A 93 6.32 -15.53 -5.51
C ASP A 93 5.35 -16.29 -6.43
N VAL A 94 4.94 -15.69 -7.55
CA VAL A 94 4.08 -16.32 -8.55
C VAL A 94 4.77 -17.51 -9.19
N ALA A 95 6.06 -17.41 -9.54
CA ALA A 95 6.81 -18.53 -10.09
C ALA A 95 6.86 -19.73 -9.12
N VAL A 96 7.08 -19.49 -7.83
CA VAL A 96 7.02 -20.53 -6.79
C VAL A 96 5.62 -21.12 -6.68
N ALA A 97 4.58 -20.29 -6.71
CA ALA A 97 3.19 -20.77 -6.66
C ALA A 97 2.84 -21.67 -7.86
N MET A 98 3.26 -21.28 -9.07
CA MET A 98 3.08 -22.08 -10.28
C MET A 98 3.89 -23.37 -10.23
N GLY A 99 5.13 -23.32 -9.75
CA GLY A 99 5.99 -24.50 -9.63
C GLY A 99 5.45 -25.58 -8.68
N ARG A 100 4.59 -25.21 -7.72
CA ARG A 100 3.90 -26.17 -6.83
C ARG A 100 2.76 -26.93 -7.51
N LEU A 101 2.36 -26.55 -8.72
CA LEU A 101 1.31 -27.22 -9.50
C LEU A 101 1.86 -28.28 -10.47
N LEU A 102 3.19 -28.36 -10.61
CA LEU A 102 3.90 -29.37 -11.39
C LEU A 102 4.28 -30.55 -10.50
#